data_AF-A0A353ECR9-F1
#
_entry.id   AF-A0A353ECR9-F1
#
_cell.length_a   1.000
_cell.length_b   1.000
_cell.length_c   1.000
_cell.angle_alpha   90.00
_cell.angle_beta   90.00
_cell.angle_gamma   90.00
#
_symmetry.space_group_name_H-M   'P 1'
#
loop_
_entity.id
_entity.type
_entity.pdbx_description
1 polymer ?
#
loop_
_entity_poly.entity_id
_entity_poly.type
_entity_poly.pdbx_seq_one_letter_code
_entity_poly.pdbx_strand_id
1 'polypeptide(L)'
;EVIQGPSENISESPIPSHVAANETNIAYSNEVIEVDTSIMPDEYRGLKVGKALKLIGDKKSLYIKLMSLFTKNYSNVSDELLKALKDEDAMTAGRIVHTIKGSASNLGAEDLRKCAFELEDSIINNSEALQGHLSDFCARLDETLVVMDDFLEKFKHFAA
;
A
#
# COMPACT_ATOMS: atom_id res chain seq x y z
N GLU A 1 -0.44 -43.04 -55.37
CA GLU A 1 0.38 -42.10 -54.57
C GLU A 1 1.53 -42.88 -53.95
N VAL A 2 2.75 -42.76 -54.47
CA VAL A 2 3.72 -41.68 -54.19
C VAL A 2 4.25 -41.84 -52.76
N ILE A 3 5.19 -42.78 -52.56
CA ILE A 3 6.66 -42.61 -52.51
C ILE A 3 7.15 -42.36 -51.08
N GLN A 4 7.78 -43.39 -50.51
CA GLN A 4 8.75 -43.28 -49.43
C GLN A 4 10.00 -42.55 -49.94
N GLY A 5 10.56 -41.64 -49.14
CA GLY A 5 11.84 -40.99 -49.40
C GLY A 5 12.71 -40.93 -48.14
N PRO A 6 14.06 -40.91 -48.27
CA PRO A 6 15.00 -41.50 -47.30
C PRO A 6 16.10 -40.53 -46.80
N SER A 7 17.10 -41.10 -46.08
CA SER A 7 18.51 -40.64 -45.96
C SER A 7 18.78 -39.38 -45.13
N GLU A 8 19.95 -39.11 -44.53
CA GLU A 8 21.23 -39.77 -44.20
C GLU A 8 21.97 -38.75 -43.28
N ASN A 9 22.65 -39.18 -42.22
CA ASN A 9 24.11 -39.31 -42.09
C ASN A 9 24.91 -38.00 -41.82
N ILE A 10 25.71 -38.09 -40.75
CA ILE A 10 26.83 -37.29 -40.20
C ILE A 10 27.68 -36.43 -41.16
N SER A 11 28.17 -35.28 -40.65
CA SER A 11 29.48 -34.72 -41.04
C SER A 11 30.10 -33.89 -39.90
N GLU A 12 31.37 -34.20 -39.61
CA GLU A 12 32.29 -33.54 -38.68
C GLU A 12 32.81 -32.16 -39.19
N SER A 13 33.47 -31.44 -38.27
CA SER A 13 33.99 -30.05 -38.28
C SER A 13 35.05 -29.69 -39.34
N PRO A 14 35.41 -28.40 -39.55
CA PRO A 14 36.39 -27.71 -38.68
C PRO A 14 36.16 -26.20 -38.40
N ILE A 15 36.65 -25.76 -37.23
CA ILE A 15 36.99 -24.37 -36.79
C ILE A 15 38.20 -23.86 -37.64
N PRO A 16 38.57 -22.55 -37.83
CA PRO A 16 38.15 -21.26 -37.22
C PRO A 16 37.86 -20.13 -38.26
N SER A 17 37.36 -18.96 -37.80
CA SER A 17 38.19 -17.73 -37.72
C SER A 17 37.40 -16.41 -37.53
N HIS A 18 37.73 -15.74 -36.43
CA HIS A 18 37.76 -14.27 -36.24
C HIS A 18 36.52 -13.56 -35.67
N VAL A 19 36.63 -13.26 -34.36
CA VAL A 19 36.48 -11.93 -33.72
C VAL A 19 35.48 -11.89 -32.55
N ALA A 20 36.10 -11.77 -31.36
CA ALA A 20 35.72 -11.04 -30.15
C ALA A 20 34.52 -11.52 -29.30
N ALA A 21 34.91 -11.94 -28.09
CA ALA A 21 34.22 -11.80 -26.82
C ALA A 21 33.14 -10.70 -26.79
N ASN A 22 31.98 -11.04 -26.21
CA ASN A 22 31.59 -10.44 -24.93
C ASN A 22 30.42 -11.22 -24.31
N GLU A 23 30.76 -11.91 -23.23
CA GLU A 23 29.82 -12.33 -22.21
C GLU A 23 29.27 -11.07 -21.54
N THR A 24 27.98 -10.77 -21.73
CA THR A 24 27.29 -9.78 -20.89
C THR A 24 26.49 -10.51 -19.83
N ASN A 25 27.23 -10.81 -18.77
CA ASN A 25 26.75 -11.02 -17.41
C ASN A 25 25.80 -9.87 -17.03
N ILE A 26 24.48 -10.09 -17.10
CA ILE A 26 23.49 -9.14 -16.58
C ILE A 26 23.50 -9.30 -15.07
N ALA A 27 24.43 -8.61 -14.42
CA ALA A 27 24.37 -8.33 -13.00
C ALA A 27 23.14 -7.46 -12.76
N TYR A 28 22.12 -8.00 -12.09
CA TYR A 28 21.07 -7.20 -11.47
C TYR A 28 21.74 -6.35 -10.39
N SER A 29 22.10 -5.12 -10.77
CA SER A 29 22.53 -4.10 -9.83
C SER A 29 21.37 -3.80 -8.88
N ASN A 30 21.56 -4.12 -7.61
CA ASN A 30 20.80 -3.56 -6.49
C ASN A 30 21.11 -2.05 -6.40
N GLU A 31 20.66 -1.27 -7.38
CA GLU A 31 20.57 0.18 -7.20
C GLU A 31 19.43 0.43 -6.21
N VAL A 32 19.82 0.79 -4.99
CA VAL A 32 18.93 1.46 -4.06
C VAL A 32 18.58 2.78 -4.74
N ILE A 33 17.41 2.87 -5.36
CA ILE A 33 16.90 4.14 -5.90
C ILE A 33 16.71 5.04 -4.69
N GLU A 34 17.67 5.95 -4.46
CA GLU A 34 17.50 7.02 -3.48
C GLU A 34 16.28 7.84 -3.94
N VAL A 35 15.18 7.71 -3.20
CA VAL A 35 13.98 8.49 -3.44
C VAL A 35 14.35 9.95 -3.17
N ASP A 36 14.31 10.78 -4.21
CA ASP A 36 14.48 12.23 -4.06
C ASP A 36 13.36 12.76 -3.15
N THR A 37 13.71 12.97 -1.88
CA THR A 37 12.75 13.43 -0.87
C THR A 37 12.34 14.88 -1.07
N SER A 38 12.97 15.62 -2.00
CA SER A 38 12.60 17.01 -2.32
C SER A 38 11.26 17.13 -3.07
N ILE A 39 10.72 16.00 -3.56
CA ILE A 39 9.42 15.93 -4.21
C ILE A 39 8.58 14.86 -3.53
N MET A 40 7.35 15.24 -3.14
CA MET A 40 6.41 14.30 -2.56
C MET A 40 5.85 13.40 -3.68
N PRO A 41 5.89 12.07 -3.54
CA PRO A 41 5.45 11.17 -4.61
C PRO A 41 3.93 11.18 -4.75
N ASP A 42 3.41 10.86 -5.94
CA ASP A 42 1.96 10.74 -6.17
C ASP A 42 1.35 9.51 -5.48
N GLU A 43 2.14 8.45 -5.30
CA GLU A 43 1.78 7.25 -4.55
C GLU A 43 2.88 6.84 -3.58
N TYR A 44 2.50 6.34 -2.40
CA TYR A 44 3.45 5.86 -1.41
C TYR A 44 2.93 4.63 -0.68
N ARG A 45 3.45 3.44 -1.04
CA ARG A 45 3.14 2.15 -0.39
C ARG A 45 1.63 1.94 -0.14
N GLY A 46 0.82 2.22 -1.17
CA GLY A 46 -0.66 2.10 -1.11
C GLY A 46 -1.41 3.40 -0.83
N LEU A 47 -0.74 4.45 -0.32
CA LEU A 47 -1.35 5.78 -0.17
C LEU A 47 -1.41 6.50 -1.52
N LYS A 48 -2.58 7.04 -1.87
CA LYS A 48 -2.80 7.90 -3.04
C LYS A 48 -2.52 9.38 -2.69
N VAL A 49 -1.25 9.68 -2.43
CA VAL A 49 -0.77 10.97 -1.92
C VAL A 49 -1.14 12.14 -2.83
N GLY A 50 -0.89 12.03 -4.14
CA GLY A 50 -1.21 13.10 -5.10
C GLY A 50 -2.70 13.40 -5.19
N LYS A 51 -3.55 12.37 -5.06
CA LYS A 51 -5.01 12.53 -5.00
C LYS A 51 -5.43 13.24 -3.71
N ALA A 52 -4.85 12.85 -2.57
CA ALA A 52 -5.13 13.47 -1.28
C ALA A 52 -4.70 14.96 -1.25
N LEU A 53 -3.53 15.28 -1.81
CA LEU A 53 -3.03 16.65 -1.94
C LEU A 53 -3.97 17.53 -2.75
N LYS A 54 -4.46 17.05 -3.90
CA LYS A 54 -5.43 17.79 -4.73
C LYS A 54 -6.70 18.15 -3.97
N LEU A 55 -7.21 17.24 -3.12
CA LEU A 55 -8.41 17.49 -2.32
C LEU A 55 -8.22 18.61 -1.29
N ILE A 56 -6.99 18.81 -0.82
CA ILE A 56 -6.65 19.86 0.17
C ILE A 56 -5.95 21.07 -0.47
N GLY A 57 -5.98 21.18 -1.81
CA GLY A 57 -5.43 22.31 -2.57
C GLY A 57 -3.89 22.34 -2.61
N ASP A 58 -3.26 21.16 -2.75
CA ASP A 58 -1.81 20.95 -2.89
C ASP A 58 -0.96 21.49 -1.72
N LYS A 59 -1.58 21.62 -0.55
CA LYS A 59 -0.95 22.11 0.69
C LYS A 59 -0.17 20.99 1.39
N LYS A 60 1.10 20.81 1.01
CA LYS A 60 1.99 19.77 1.58
C LYS A 60 2.15 19.86 3.11
N SER A 61 2.31 21.05 3.66
CA SER A 61 2.41 21.24 5.12
C SER A 61 1.15 20.80 5.86
N LEU A 62 -0.03 21.06 5.27
CA LEU A 62 -1.31 20.57 5.79
C LEU A 62 -1.40 19.04 5.69
N TYR A 63 -0.93 18.44 4.60
CA TYR A 63 -0.92 16.98 4.45
C TYR A 63 -0.10 16.31 5.55
N ILE A 64 1.12 16.79 5.79
CA ILE A 64 2.00 16.30 6.88
C ILE A 64 1.32 16.46 8.24
N LYS A 65 0.69 17.62 8.49
CA LYS A 65 -0.05 17.86 9.74
C LYS A 65 -1.21 16.88 9.93
N LEU A 66 -2.01 16.63 8.90
CA LEU A 66 -3.15 15.71 8.97
C LEU A 66 -2.68 14.28 9.21
N MET A 67 -1.61 13.85 8.54
CA MET A 67 -1.04 12.52 8.72
C MET A 67 -0.46 12.33 10.14
N SER A 68 0.25 13.34 10.66
CA SER A 68 0.76 13.30 12.04
C SER A 68 -0.36 13.26 13.09
N LEU A 69 -1.47 13.97 12.87
CA LEU A 69 -2.64 13.88 13.74
C LEU A 69 -3.28 12.50 13.67
N PHE A 70 -3.36 11.91 12.47
CA PHE A 70 -3.91 10.58 12.29
C PHE A 70 -3.09 9.53 13.05
N THR A 71 -1.76 9.50 12.86
CA THR A 71 -0.90 8.49 13.52
C THR A 71 -0.93 8.63 15.04
N LYS A 72 -0.95 9.87 15.56
CA LYS A 72 -1.07 10.14 16.99
C LYS A 72 -2.41 9.69 17.58
N ASN A 73 -3.52 9.95 16.89
CA ASN A 73 -4.86 9.75 17.44
C ASN A 73 -5.33 8.29 17.36
N TYR A 74 -4.78 7.50 16.43
CA TYR A 74 -5.31 6.17 16.12
C TYR A 74 -4.35 5.01 16.37
N SER A 75 -3.17 5.27 16.97
CA SER A 75 -2.20 4.22 17.32
C SER A 75 -2.71 3.16 18.30
N ASN A 76 -3.71 3.49 19.14
CA ASN A 76 -4.29 2.56 20.13
C ASN A 76 -5.81 2.37 19.95
N VAL A 77 -6.39 2.84 18.84
CA VAL A 77 -7.86 2.85 18.69
C VAL A 77 -8.45 1.45 18.52
N SER A 78 -7.64 0.47 18.10
CA SER A 78 -8.05 -0.94 18.02
C SER A 78 -8.52 -1.47 19.38
N ASP A 79 -7.85 -1.11 20.48
CA ASP A 79 -8.25 -1.52 21.83
C ASP A 79 -9.56 -0.88 22.27
N GLU A 80 -9.75 0.41 21.95
CA GLU A 80 -10.99 1.14 22.24
C GLU A 80 -12.17 0.55 21.47
N LEU A 81 -11.96 0.20 20.20
CA LEU A 81 -12.95 -0.41 19.33
C LEU A 81 -13.33 -1.82 19.82
N LEU A 82 -12.34 -2.66 20.13
CA LEU A 82 -12.57 -3.99 20.69
C LEU A 82 -13.35 -3.93 22.00
N LYS A 83 -13.01 -2.97 22.87
CA LYS A 83 -13.75 -2.74 24.11
C LYS A 83 -15.20 -2.34 23.86
N ALA A 84 -15.44 -1.35 22.98
CA ALA A 84 -16.79 -0.90 22.66
C ALA A 84 -17.66 -2.04 22.11
N LEU A 85 -17.11 -2.89 21.24
CA LEU A 85 -17.82 -4.06 20.70
C LEU A 85 -18.10 -5.11 21.77
N LYS A 86 -17.14 -5.37 22.69
CA LYS A 86 -17.33 -6.30 23.81
C LYS A 86 -18.40 -5.82 24.79
N ASP A 87 -18.48 -4.51 25.00
CA ASP A 87 -19.47 -3.86 25.88
C ASP A 87 -20.83 -3.65 25.16
N GLU A 88 -21.01 -4.21 23.95
CA GLU A 88 -22.21 -4.07 23.10
C GLU A 88 -22.58 -2.61 22.76
N ASP A 89 -21.61 -1.68 22.84
CA ASP A 89 -21.78 -0.27 22.51
C ASP A 89 -21.54 -0.01 21.02
N ALA A 90 -22.49 -0.45 20.20
CA ALA A 90 -22.47 -0.28 18.75
C ALA A 90 -22.42 1.20 18.31
N MET A 91 -22.97 2.13 19.10
CA MET A 91 -22.93 3.56 18.80
C MET A 91 -21.50 4.11 18.88
N THR A 92 -20.78 3.79 19.95
CA THR A 92 -19.38 4.21 20.10
C THR A 92 -18.49 3.55 19.05
N ALA A 93 -18.63 2.23 18.86
CA ALA A 93 -17.86 1.50 17.85
C ALA A 93 -18.08 2.07 16.44
N GLY A 94 -19.34 2.28 16.04
CA GLY A 94 -19.69 2.86 14.75
C GLY A 94 -19.11 4.27 14.55
N ARG A 95 -19.16 5.14 15.58
CA ARG A 95 -18.59 6.49 15.50
C ARG A 95 -17.07 6.47 15.32
N ILE A 96 -16.36 5.58 16.01
CA ILE A 96 -14.91 5.41 15.86
C ILE A 96 -14.58 5.08 14.40
N VAL A 97 -15.21 4.02 13.88
CA VAL A 97 -14.96 3.53 12.51
C VAL A 97 -15.35 4.58 11.46
N HIS A 98 -16.49 5.25 11.64
CA HIS A 98 -16.93 6.36 10.78
C HIS A 98 -15.89 7.48 10.68
N THR A 99 -15.33 7.86 11.82
CA THR A 99 -14.35 8.95 11.92
C THR A 99 -13.04 8.57 11.21
N ILE A 100 -12.60 7.32 11.38
CA ILE A 100 -11.41 6.78 10.71
C ILE A 100 -11.65 6.69 9.20
N LYS A 101 -12.82 6.23 8.76
CA LYS A 101 -13.21 6.19 7.33
C LYS A 101 -13.06 7.56 6.66
N GLY A 102 -13.60 8.62 7.29
CA GLY A 102 -13.50 9.98 6.78
C GLY A 102 -12.06 10.47 6.71
N SER A 103 -11.28 10.21 7.76
CA SER A 103 -9.87 10.61 7.85
C SER A 103 -9.00 9.87 6.80
N ALA A 104 -9.19 8.56 6.65
CA ALA A 104 -8.51 7.73 5.67
C ALA A 104 -8.77 8.22 4.23
N SER A 105 -10.00 8.66 3.94
CA SER A 105 -10.35 9.26 2.65
C SER A 105 -9.53 10.51 2.33
N ASN A 106 -9.35 11.40 3.32
CA ASN A 106 -8.59 12.64 3.14
C ASN A 106 -7.08 12.42 3.05
N LEU A 107 -6.59 11.28 3.52
CA LEU A 107 -5.17 10.93 3.49
C LEU A 107 -4.79 10.05 2.29
N GLY A 108 -5.77 9.66 1.47
CA GLY A 108 -5.54 8.77 0.32
C GLY A 108 -5.33 7.31 0.72
N ALA A 109 -5.72 6.91 1.94
CA ALA A 109 -5.66 5.53 2.43
C ALA A 109 -6.93 4.77 2.00
N GLU A 110 -7.03 4.46 0.70
CA GLU A 110 -8.25 3.92 0.10
C GLU A 110 -8.62 2.54 0.64
N ASP A 111 -7.65 1.67 0.90
CA ASP A 111 -7.92 0.32 1.41
C ASP A 111 -8.39 0.35 2.87
N LEU A 112 -7.79 1.22 3.71
CA LEU A 112 -8.31 1.45 5.06
C LEU A 112 -9.74 2.01 5.04
N ARG A 113 -10.03 2.93 4.12
CA ARG A 113 -11.38 3.47 3.95
C ARG A 113 -12.39 2.38 3.58
N LYS A 114 -12.01 1.39 2.76
CA LYS A 114 -12.87 0.25 2.39
C LYS A 114 -13.14 -0.65 3.59
N CYS A 115 -12.11 -1.09 4.31
CA CYS A 115 -12.29 -1.91 5.51
C CYS A 115 -13.12 -1.19 6.57
N ALA A 116 -12.94 0.13 6.73
CA ALA A 116 -13.75 0.93 7.64
C ALA A 116 -15.23 0.98 7.21
N PHE A 117 -15.51 1.06 5.92
CA PHE A 117 -16.88 1.01 5.40
C PHE A 117 -17.54 -0.35 5.68
N GLU A 118 -16.84 -1.45 5.41
CA GLU A 118 -17.36 -2.83 5.61
C GLU A 118 -17.62 -3.12 7.09
N LEU A 119 -16.70 -2.68 7.97
CA LEU A 119 -16.87 -2.82 9.40
C LEU A 119 -18.02 -1.95 9.93
N GLU A 120 -18.10 -0.68 9.52
CA GLU A 120 -19.20 0.20 9.92
C GLU A 120 -20.56 -0.36 9.53
N ASP A 121 -20.71 -0.86 8.29
CA ASP A 121 -21.93 -1.50 7.82
C ASP A 121 -22.28 -2.75 8.66
N SER A 122 -21.28 -3.55 9.02
CA SER A 122 -21.47 -4.75 9.83
C SER A 122 -21.88 -4.44 11.27
N ILE A 123 -21.38 -3.35 11.85
CA ILE A 123 -21.79 -2.87 13.17
C ILE A 123 -23.26 -2.41 13.11
N ILE A 124 -23.64 -1.65 12.09
CA ILE A 124 -25.00 -1.11 11.94
C ILE A 124 -26.02 -2.22 11.71
N ASN A 125 -25.68 -3.21 10.88
CA ASN A 125 -26.59 -4.27 10.46
C ASN A 125 -26.51 -5.54 11.32
N ASN A 126 -25.67 -5.56 12.37
CA ASN A 126 -25.41 -6.74 13.20
C ASN A 126 -25.07 -7.99 12.34
N SER A 127 -24.13 -7.82 11.42
CA SER A 127 -23.76 -8.84 10.44
C SER A 127 -22.96 -9.99 11.05
N GLU A 128 -23.16 -11.22 10.58
CA GLU A 128 -22.34 -12.38 10.94
C GLU A 128 -20.87 -12.21 10.52
N ALA A 129 -20.59 -11.32 9.56
CA ALA A 129 -19.23 -11.01 9.10
C ALA A 129 -18.47 -10.02 10.00
N LEU A 130 -19.10 -9.50 11.07
CA LEU A 130 -18.53 -8.46 11.94
C LEU A 130 -17.09 -8.77 12.39
N GLN A 131 -16.83 -10.00 12.83
CA GLN A 131 -15.52 -10.38 13.32
C GLN A 131 -14.45 -10.44 12.23
N GLY A 132 -14.83 -10.84 11.01
CA GLY A 132 -13.93 -10.81 9.85
C GLY A 132 -13.55 -9.38 9.50
N HIS A 133 -14.54 -8.51 9.34
CA HIS A 133 -14.30 -7.10 9.00
C HIS A 133 -13.56 -6.34 10.10
N LEU A 134 -13.75 -6.70 11.37
CA LEU A 134 -12.98 -6.13 12.48
C LEU A 134 -11.50 -6.50 12.38
N SER A 135 -11.20 -7.77 12.13
CA SER A 135 -9.83 -8.25 11.95
C SER A 135 -9.16 -7.55 10.76
N ASP A 136 -9.86 -7.45 9.62
CA ASP A 136 -9.35 -6.82 8.40
C ASP A 136 -9.10 -5.31 8.62
N PHE A 137 -10.02 -4.63 9.30
CA PHE A 137 -9.88 -3.22 9.65
C PHE A 137 -8.67 -2.96 10.55
N CYS A 138 -8.52 -3.74 11.64
CA CYS A 138 -7.40 -3.58 12.57
C CYS A 138 -6.05 -3.82 11.86
N ALA A 139 -5.93 -4.90 11.09
CA ALA A 139 -4.70 -5.18 10.33
C ALA A 139 -4.37 -4.06 9.33
N ARG A 140 -5.38 -3.59 8.59
CA ARG A 140 -5.20 -2.51 7.61
C ARG A 140 -4.87 -1.17 8.28
N LEU A 141 -5.41 -0.89 9.47
CA LEU A 141 -5.09 0.30 10.23
C LEU A 141 -3.62 0.28 10.66
N ASP A 142 -3.15 -0.82 11.24
CA ASP A 142 -1.77 -0.98 11.69
C ASP A 142 -0.78 -0.83 10.53
N GLU A 143 -1.04 -1.49 9.40
CA GLU A 143 -0.22 -1.35 8.18
C GLU A 143 -0.19 0.11 7.70
N THR A 144 -1.33 0.80 7.74
CA THR A 144 -1.44 2.20 7.32
C THR A 144 -0.65 3.12 8.25
N LEU A 145 -0.71 2.89 9.56
CA LEU A 145 0.05 3.66 10.55
C LEU A 145 1.56 3.53 10.32
N VAL A 146 2.05 2.29 10.11
CA VAL A 146 3.46 2.03 9.78
C VAL A 146 3.89 2.76 8.50
N VAL A 147 3.06 2.73 7.46
CA VAL A 147 3.35 3.43 6.20
C VAL A 147 3.38 4.95 6.40
N MET A 148 2.45 5.49 7.19
CA MET A 148 2.38 6.93 7.47
C MET A 148 3.56 7.41 8.31
N ASP A 149 4.00 6.66 9.32
CA ASP A 149 5.18 7.02 10.12
C ASP A 149 6.46 7.04 9.25
N ASP A 150 6.67 6.02 8.43
CA ASP A 150 7.78 5.97 7.45
C ASP A 150 7.72 7.14 6.44
N PHE A 151 6.52 7.52 5.98
CA PHE A 151 6.34 8.69 5.14
C PHE A 151 6.71 9.99 5.87
N LEU A 152 6.23 10.16 7.10
CA LEU A 152 6.52 11.34 7.92
C LEU A 152 8.02 11.49 8.17
N GLU A 153 8.75 10.40 8.45
CA GLU A 153 10.20 10.44 8.63
C GLU A 153 10.93 11.05 7.43
N LYS A 154 10.51 10.69 6.21
CA LYS A 154 11.13 11.14 4.95
C LYS A 154 10.69 12.54 4.55
N PHE A 155 9.42 12.90 4.77
CA PHE A 155 8.81 14.09 4.19
C PHE A 155 8.46 15.19 5.21
N LYS A 156 8.79 15.03 6.49
CA LYS A 156 8.53 16.04 7.55
C LYS A 156 9.09 17.43 7.26
N HIS A 157 10.10 17.56 6.41
CA HIS A 157 10.67 18.86 6.03
C HIS A 157 9.68 19.75 5.26
N PHE A 158 8.59 19.20 4.70
CA PHE A 158 7.48 19.97 4.13
C PHE A 158 6.55 20.61 5.16
N ALA A 159 6.74 20.35 6.46
CA ALA A 159 5.94 20.97 7.52
C ALA A 159 6.30 22.44 7.80
N ALA A 160 7.43 22.91 7.25
CA ALA A 160 7.97 24.26 7.44
C ALA A 160 7.20 25.34 6.66
#